data_AF-A0A6J4FXV0-F1
#
_entry.id   AF-A0A6J4FXV0-F1
#
_cell.length_a   1.000
_cell.length_b   1.000
_cell.length_c   1.000
_cell.angle_alpha   90.00
_cell.angle_beta   90.00
_cell.angle_gamma   90.00
#
_symmetry.space_group_name_H-M   'P 1'
#
loop_
_entity.id
_entity.type
_entity.pdbx_description
1 polymer ?
#
loop_
_entity_poly.entity_id
_entity_poly.type
_entity_poly.pdbx_seq_one_letter_code
_entity_poly.pdbx_strand_id
1 'polypeptide(L)'
;MTLSDCRVLIVDDHSHNRALLAALLEGLSITLVEQAANGIEGLEKVARRRPDLILLDVMMPGMDGYEMCRKLRQTYSHSDLPVIFVTALDSPEERSACFAAGGTDMVAKPINGPEIAARVGVHLENRILLDRLRAFQERLSLELEAARAIQENLTPGQAELNRIGAATGTVIHAHAETSSELGGDFWSVRDDGDGHVVVLLADFAGHGVAPALNVIRLHTLFGRIGAASAPHEAMVALNAELKALLPVGQYATALYGIFDARRGRFSFAGAAAPPFWIVENGQARYIEASGPPLGAFEDAEYETQTVEIGPDAQLFLHSDALMESQVDGADIADEQILAAWLVEDAGSGSLPQALAARFHRLLPGPPPDDLTMISIARR
;
A
#
# COMPACT_ATOMS: atom_id res chain seq x y z
N MET A 1 19.77 -3.30 18.61
CA MET A 1 20.89 -2.35 18.61
C MET A 1 20.73 -1.38 19.77
N THR A 2 21.75 -1.32 20.60
CA THR A 2 21.99 -0.40 21.72
C THR A 2 23.33 0.31 21.48
N LEU A 3 23.71 1.30 22.30
CA LEU A 3 24.98 2.02 22.10
C LEU A 3 26.21 1.10 22.16
N SER A 4 26.16 -0.01 22.92
CA SER A 4 27.27 -0.99 22.96
C SER A 4 27.43 -1.81 21.69
N ASP A 5 26.39 -1.87 20.85
CA ASP A 5 26.43 -2.51 19.54
C ASP A 5 26.94 -1.57 18.44
N CYS A 6 27.03 -0.26 18.72
CA CYS A 6 27.45 0.75 17.76
C CYS A 6 28.96 0.73 17.54
N ARG A 7 29.37 0.79 16.27
CA ARG A 7 30.76 0.89 15.86
C ARG A 7 31.14 2.34 15.59
N VAL A 8 32.17 2.83 16.27
CA VAL A 8 32.67 4.20 16.04
C VAL A 8 34.08 4.13 15.47
N LEU A 9 34.33 4.87 14.39
CA LEU A 9 35.67 5.03 13.82
C LEU A 9 36.24 6.39 14.22
N ILE A 10 37.40 6.38 14.85
CA ILE A 10 38.17 7.60 15.16
C ILE A 10 39.29 7.73 14.14
N VAL A 11 39.37 8.88 13.47
CA VAL A 11 40.41 9.18 12.48
C VAL A 11 41.11 10.47 12.89
N ASP A 12 42.33 10.35 13.37
CA ASP A 12 43.18 11.48 13.81
C ASP A 12 44.63 11.01 13.70
N ASP A 13 45.56 11.86 13.26
CA ASP A 13 46.97 11.48 13.08
C ASP A 13 47.73 11.34 14.41
N HIS A 14 47.25 12.01 15.47
CA HIS A 14 47.84 11.98 16.80
C HIS A 14 47.29 10.82 17.63
N SER A 15 48.15 9.87 18.01
CA SER A 15 47.76 8.70 18.81
C SER A 15 47.16 9.06 20.17
N HIS A 16 47.58 10.17 20.77
CA HIS A 16 47.03 10.66 22.04
C HIS A 16 45.55 11.06 21.92
N ASN A 17 45.17 11.79 20.86
CA ASN A 17 43.79 12.18 20.62
C ASN A 17 42.90 10.95 20.40
N ARG A 18 43.38 9.97 19.62
CA ARG A 18 42.64 8.72 19.40
C ARG A 18 42.42 7.94 20.69
N ALA A 19 43.43 7.85 21.55
CA ALA A 19 43.32 7.18 22.84
C ALA A 19 42.35 7.90 23.79
N LEU A 20 42.39 9.23 23.85
CA LEU A 20 41.47 10.04 24.65
C LEU A 20 40.02 9.87 24.19
N LEU A 21 39.76 10.01 22.89
CA LEU A 21 38.42 9.83 22.33
C LEU A 21 37.90 8.41 22.57
N ALA A 22 38.74 7.38 22.40
CA ALA A 22 38.36 6.01 22.68
C ALA A 22 37.96 5.80 24.16
N ALA A 23 38.71 6.36 25.11
CA ALA A 23 38.37 6.29 26.54
C ALA A 23 37.06 7.03 26.88
N LEU A 24 36.79 8.17 26.22
CA LEU A 24 35.52 8.88 26.38
C LEU A 24 34.33 8.07 25.85
N LEU A 25 34.49 7.41 24.70
CA LEU A 25 33.46 6.54 24.11
C LEU A 25 33.20 5.29 24.98
N GLU A 26 34.24 4.72 25.60
CA GLU A 26 34.10 3.62 26.54
C GLU A 26 33.23 4.01 27.74
N GLY A 27 33.36 5.25 28.23
CA GLY A 27 32.48 5.82 29.26
C GLY A 27 30.99 5.90 28.86
N LEU A 28 30.68 5.84 27.56
CA LEU A 28 29.32 5.78 27.00
C LEU A 28 28.85 4.35 26.72
N SER A 29 29.61 3.35 27.21
CA SER A 29 29.40 1.93 26.89
C SER A 29 29.59 1.59 25.41
N ILE A 30 30.25 2.45 24.63
CA ILE A 30 30.58 2.18 23.22
C ILE A 30 31.92 1.44 23.20
N THR A 31 31.86 0.13 22.98
CA THR A 31 33.04 -0.74 23.06
C THR A 31 33.64 -1.10 21.69
N LEU A 32 32.90 -0.90 20.60
CA LEU A 32 33.34 -1.24 19.24
C LEU A 32 34.01 -0.02 18.58
N VAL A 33 35.16 0.38 19.10
CA VAL A 33 35.90 1.55 18.60
C VAL A 33 37.08 1.12 17.73
N GLU A 34 37.08 1.56 16.48
CA GLU A 34 38.22 1.44 15.58
C GLU A 34 38.96 2.77 15.47
N GLN A 35 40.27 2.72 15.24
CA GLN A 35 41.12 3.91 15.16
C GLN A 35 41.92 3.88 13.87
N ALA A 36 42.00 4.98 13.13
CA ALA A 36 42.83 5.15 11.95
C ALA A 36 43.75 6.36 12.11
N ALA A 37 44.98 6.25 11.63
CA ALA A 37 46.01 7.28 11.78
C ALA A 37 46.01 8.33 10.64
N ASN A 38 45.18 8.15 9.61
CA ASN A 38 45.05 9.10 8.50
C ASN A 38 43.77 8.81 7.69
N GLY A 39 43.43 9.72 6.77
CA GLY A 39 42.23 9.60 5.94
C GLY A 39 42.19 8.38 5.02
N ILE A 40 43.35 7.90 4.52
CA ILE A 40 43.41 6.71 3.65
C ILE A 40 43.06 5.46 4.46
N GLU A 41 43.71 5.24 5.60
CA GLU A 41 43.39 4.14 6.51
C GLU A 41 41.93 4.22 6.98
N GLY A 42 41.44 5.43 7.25
CA GLY A 42 40.04 5.66 7.61
C GLY A 42 39.06 5.16 6.54
N LEU A 43 39.27 5.54 5.28
CA LEU A 43 38.45 5.06 4.15
C LEU A 43 38.54 3.54 3.96
N GLU A 44 39.73 2.95 4.10
CA GLU A 44 39.91 1.50 4.02
C GLU A 44 39.10 0.77 5.09
N LYS A 45 39.06 1.29 6.33
CA LYS A 45 38.27 0.69 7.41
C LYS A 45 36.78 0.82 7.16
N VAL A 46 36.31 1.99 6.71
CA VAL A 46 34.90 2.17 6.33
C VAL A 46 34.49 1.18 5.23
N ALA A 47 35.35 0.97 4.22
CA ALA A 47 35.08 0.04 3.13
C ALA A 47 35.02 -1.43 3.59
N ARG A 48 35.86 -1.83 4.56
CA ARG A 48 35.84 -3.18 5.14
C ARG A 48 34.60 -3.41 5.99
N ARG A 49 34.28 -2.45 6.86
CA ARG A 49 33.09 -2.49 7.70
C ARG A 49 32.64 -1.07 8.00
N ARG A 50 31.44 -0.73 7.50
CA ARG A 50 30.82 0.57 7.76
C ARG A 50 30.66 0.78 9.28
N PRO A 51 31.20 1.87 9.86
CA PRO A 51 30.90 2.28 11.22
C PRO A 51 29.54 2.99 11.29
N ASP A 52 29.00 3.12 12.50
CA ASP A 52 27.76 3.85 12.78
C ASP A 52 28.00 5.35 12.99
N LEU A 53 29.24 5.75 13.31
CA LEU A 53 29.66 7.14 13.42
C LEU A 53 31.17 7.28 13.19
N ILE A 54 31.60 8.42 12.65
CA ILE A 54 33.01 8.77 12.50
C ILE A 54 33.34 10.03 13.29
N LEU A 55 34.38 9.98 14.13
CA LEU A 55 35.06 11.14 14.68
C LEU A 55 36.28 11.43 13.81
N LEU A 56 36.30 12.59 13.16
CA LEU A 56 37.27 12.89 12.11
C LEU A 56 38.03 14.18 12.40
N ASP A 57 39.36 14.10 12.52
CA ASP A 57 40.19 15.28 12.50
C ASP A 57 40.25 15.88 11.09
N VAL A 58 40.36 17.20 11.02
CA VAL A 58 40.56 17.91 9.75
C VAL A 58 42.04 17.92 9.38
N MET A 59 42.91 18.22 10.36
CA MET A 59 44.32 18.52 10.11
C MET A 59 45.17 17.25 10.13
N MET A 60 45.18 16.51 9.02
CA MET A 60 45.98 15.28 8.87
C MET A 60 46.94 15.36 7.67
N PRO A 61 48.14 14.76 7.75
CA PRO A 61 49.06 14.67 6.61
C PRO A 61 48.48 13.85 5.43
N GLY A 62 48.72 14.33 4.21
CA GLY A 62 48.28 13.67 2.99
C GLY A 62 46.81 13.97 2.69
N MET A 63 45.91 13.05 3.04
CA MET A 63 44.47 13.26 2.89
C MET A 63 43.91 13.93 4.15
N ASP A 64 43.44 15.15 4.01
CA ASP A 64 42.78 15.89 5.09
C ASP A 64 41.36 15.36 5.37
N GLY A 65 40.80 15.76 6.51
CA GLY A 65 39.44 15.35 6.90
C GLY A 65 38.35 15.84 5.95
N TYR A 66 38.53 16.98 5.29
CA TYR A 66 37.55 17.50 4.33
C TYR A 66 37.49 16.65 3.06
N GLU A 67 38.65 16.24 2.53
CA GLU A 67 38.74 15.33 1.40
C GLU A 67 38.17 13.96 1.75
N MET A 68 38.50 13.40 2.91
CA MET A 68 37.94 12.13 3.37
C MET A 68 36.40 12.22 3.48
N CYS A 69 35.87 13.26 4.12
CA CYS A 69 34.43 13.44 4.28
C CYS A 69 33.72 13.58 2.93
N ARG A 70 34.29 14.35 1.98
CA ARG A 70 33.74 14.47 0.62
C ARG A 70 33.71 13.12 -0.09
N LYS A 71 34.73 12.28 0.06
CA LYS A 71 34.73 10.91 -0.49
C LYS A 71 33.66 10.04 0.14
N LEU A 72 33.48 10.11 1.46
CA LEU A 72 32.40 9.37 2.14
C LEU A 72 31.01 9.76 1.63
N ARG A 73 30.80 11.05 1.34
CA ARG A 73 29.51 11.56 0.84
C ARG A 73 29.17 11.17 -0.58
N GLN A 74 30.14 10.67 -1.35
CA GLN A 74 29.87 10.05 -2.65
C GLN A 74 29.13 8.71 -2.51
N THR A 75 29.14 8.10 -1.31
CA THR A 75 28.57 6.77 -1.06
C THR A 75 27.49 6.77 0.03
N TYR A 76 27.64 7.60 1.07
CA TYR A 76 26.78 7.57 2.26
C TYR A 76 26.11 8.92 2.51
N SER A 77 24.79 8.88 2.74
CA SER A 77 24.03 10.04 3.22
C SER A 77 24.45 10.43 4.65
N HIS A 78 24.07 11.64 5.08
CA HIS A 78 24.35 12.13 6.44
C HIS A 78 23.71 11.24 7.53
N SER A 79 22.48 10.79 7.28
CA SER A 79 21.71 9.95 8.21
C SER A 79 22.24 8.51 8.26
N ASP A 80 22.84 8.04 7.17
CA ASP A 80 23.46 6.72 7.12
C ASP A 80 24.83 6.74 7.82
N LEU A 81 25.66 7.74 7.58
CA LEU A 81 27.00 7.81 8.18
C LEU A 81 27.27 9.20 8.76
N PRO A 82 26.92 9.44 10.04
CA PRO A 82 27.23 10.69 10.71
C PRO A 82 28.74 10.85 10.87
N VAL A 83 29.24 12.01 10.47
CA VAL A 83 30.66 12.39 10.60
C VAL A 83 30.71 13.62 11.50
N ILE A 84 31.34 13.50 12.66
CA ILE A 84 31.60 14.62 13.57
C ILE A 84 33.06 15.02 13.38
N PHE A 85 33.29 16.24 12.93
CA PHE A 85 34.63 16.80 12.88
C PHE A 85 35.12 17.10 14.30
N VAL A 86 36.36 16.72 14.61
CA VAL A 86 37.03 17.04 15.89
C VAL A 86 38.31 17.79 15.56
N THR A 87 38.26 19.12 15.55
CA THR A 87 39.31 19.96 14.93
C THR A 87 39.71 21.13 15.81
N ALA A 88 40.95 21.63 15.66
CA ALA A 88 41.40 22.87 16.29
C ALA A 88 40.94 24.14 15.53
N LEU A 89 40.30 23.95 14.37
CA LEU A 89 39.79 25.02 13.51
C LEU A 89 38.34 25.35 13.91
N ASP A 90 38.12 26.46 14.60
CA ASP A 90 36.82 26.82 15.19
C ASP A 90 36.25 28.17 14.71
N SER A 91 36.90 28.82 13.73
CA SER A 91 36.39 30.05 13.14
C SER A 91 35.05 29.81 12.41
N PRO A 92 34.18 30.83 12.27
CA PRO A 92 32.92 30.70 11.52
C PRO A 92 33.11 30.15 10.10
N GLU A 93 34.18 30.56 9.42
CA GLU A 93 34.54 30.14 8.07
C GLU A 93 34.91 28.65 8.03
N GLU A 94 35.71 28.19 8.99
CA GLU A 94 36.13 26.77 9.09
C GLU A 94 34.96 25.87 9.49
N ARG A 95 34.09 26.37 10.37
CA ARG A 95 32.84 25.67 10.72
C ARG A 95 31.94 25.52 9.49
N SER A 96 31.83 26.56 8.67
CA SER A 96 31.11 26.50 7.39
C SER A 96 31.74 25.48 6.44
N ALA A 97 33.09 25.45 6.37
CA ALA A 97 33.81 24.48 5.55
C ALA A 97 33.57 23.02 5.99
N CYS A 98 33.47 22.74 7.29
CA CYS A 98 33.12 21.42 7.83
C CYS A 98 31.77 20.94 7.29
N PHE A 99 30.73 21.77 7.37
CA PHE A 99 29.40 21.41 6.86
C PHE A 99 29.38 21.34 5.33
N ALA A 100 30.09 22.23 4.63
CA ALA A 100 30.21 22.20 3.17
C ALA A 100 30.94 20.94 2.65
N ALA A 101 31.87 20.38 3.44
CA ALA A 101 32.52 19.10 3.15
C ALA A 101 31.62 17.88 3.43
N GLY A 102 30.45 18.11 4.04
CA GLY A 102 29.47 17.08 4.38
C GLY A 102 29.53 16.57 5.81
N GLY A 103 30.19 17.29 6.72
CA GLY A 103 30.14 16.99 8.15
C GLY A 103 28.72 17.05 8.68
N THR A 104 28.38 16.13 9.58
CA THR A 104 27.09 16.13 10.28
C THR A 104 27.14 17.06 11.48
N ASP A 105 28.29 17.15 12.14
CA ASP A 105 28.51 18.04 13.29
C ASP A 105 30.00 18.35 13.49
N MET A 106 30.33 19.19 14.46
CA MET A 106 31.70 19.58 14.79
C MET A 106 31.89 19.78 16.30
N VAL A 107 33.07 19.41 16.80
CA VAL A 107 33.59 19.71 18.13
C VAL A 107 34.96 20.37 17.99
N ALA A 108 35.13 21.52 18.65
CA ALA A 108 36.41 22.23 18.67
C ALA A 108 37.37 21.58 19.69
N LYS A 109 38.66 21.54 19.35
CA LYS A 109 39.74 21.23 20.30
C LYS A 109 40.02 22.49 21.14
N PRO A 110 40.29 22.37 22.46
CA PRO A 110 40.56 21.15 23.22
C PRO A 110 39.31 20.30 23.48
N ILE A 111 39.47 18.98 23.42
CA ILE A 111 38.37 18.01 23.53
C ILE A 111 37.68 18.12 24.89
N ASN A 112 36.41 18.53 24.88
CA ASN A 112 35.53 18.52 26.05
C ASN A 112 34.76 17.20 26.11
N GLY A 113 35.05 16.37 27.13
CA GLY A 113 34.43 15.05 27.31
C GLY A 113 32.90 15.06 27.31
N PRO A 114 32.25 15.88 28.17
CA PRO A 114 30.80 16.08 28.15
C PRO A 114 30.22 16.48 26.78
N GLU A 115 30.91 17.35 26.01
CA GLU A 115 30.43 17.77 24.70
C GLU A 115 30.48 16.62 23.67
N ILE A 116 31.62 15.91 23.59
CA ILE A 116 31.76 14.73 22.72
C ILE A 116 30.70 13.69 23.08
N ALA A 117 30.53 13.42 24.37
CA ALA A 117 29.54 12.47 24.87
C ALA A 117 28.12 12.82 24.41
N ALA A 118 27.72 14.09 24.61
CA ALA A 118 26.40 14.55 24.21
C ALA A 118 26.17 14.41 22.70
N ARG A 119 27.12 14.87 21.87
CA ARG A 119 26.97 14.86 20.42
C ARG A 119 27.02 13.45 19.84
N VAL A 120 27.97 12.62 20.26
CA VAL A 120 28.05 11.22 19.83
C VAL A 120 26.79 10.46 20.25
N GLY A 121 26.33 10.66 21.49
CA GLY A 121 25.10 10.07 22.00
C GLY A 121 23.91 10.40 21.11
N VAL A 122 23.65 11.69 20.84
CA VAL A 122 22.52 12.13 19.99
C VAL A 122 22.59 11.52 18.58
N HIS A 123 23.75 11.53 17.93
CA HIS A 123 23.87 11.02 16.56
C HIS A 123 23.72 9.50 16.49
N LEU A 124 24.27 8.75 17.47
CA LEU A 124 24.11 7.30 17.53
C LEU A 124 22.69 6.89 17.95
N GLU A 125 22.05 7.61 18.87
CA GLU A 125 20.65 7.35 19.23
C GLU A 125 19.72 7.58 18.03
N ASN A 126 19.90 8.69 17.29
CA ASN A 126 19.16 8.94 16.06
C ASN A 126 19.40 7.83 15.02
N ARG A 127 20.64 7.36 14.85
CA ARG A 127 20.98 6.23 13.98
C ARG A 127 20.24 4.95 14.40
N ILE A 128 20.24 4.61 15.69
CA ILE A 128 19.53 3.45 16.23
C ILE A 128 18.02 3.56 15.98
N LEU A 129 17.43 4.74 16.20
CA LEU A 129 16.01 4.96 15.98
C LEU A 129 15.63 4.79 14.50
N LEU A 130 16.44 5.33 13.58
CA LEU A 130 16.23 5.18 12.15
C LEU A 130 16.33 3.71 11.71
N ASP A 131 17.29 2.94 12.23
CA ASP A 131 17.39 1.50 11.94
C ASP A 131 16.19 0.72 12.47
N ARG A 132 15.73 1.03 13.68
CA ARG A 132 14.54 0.37 14.26
C ARG A 132 13.29 0.68 13.44
N LEU A 133 13.14 1.93 12.98
CA LEU A 133 12.02 2.32 12.14
C LEU A 133 12.05 1.57 10.79
N ARG A 134 13.21 1.51 10.12
CA ARG A 134 13.39 0.76 8.87
C ARG A 134 13.05 -0.72 9.05
N ALA A 135 13.61 -1.37 10.08
CA ALA A 135 13.34 -2.79 10.36
C ALA A 135 11.86 -3.05 10.70
N PHE A 136 11.21 -2.11 11.41
CA PHE A 136 9.78 -2.19 11.69
C PHE A 136 8.94 -2.05 10.40
N GLN A 137 9.28 -1.10 9.53
CA GLN A 137 8.61 -0.90 8.25
C GLN A 137 8.76 -2.12 7.32
N GLU A 138 9.97 -2.67 7.21
CA GLU A 138 10.22 -3.89 6.44
C GLU A 138 9.39 -5.07 6.94
N ARG A 139 9.35 -5.27 8.27
CA ARG A 139 8.54 -6.33 8.87
C ARG A 139 7.04 -6.13 8.59
N LEU A 140 6.53 -4.92 8.79
CA LEU A 140 5.12 -4.61 8.57
C LEU A 140 4.74 -4.80 7.09
N SER A 141 5.61 -4.38 6.17
CA SER A 141 5.43 -4.59 4.73
C SER A 141 5.31 -6.08 4.39
N LEU A 142 6.20 -6.93 4.92
CA LEU A 142 6.11 -8.39 4.72
C LEU A 142 4.81 -8.99 5.30
N GLU A 143 4.37 -8.53 6.46
CA GLU A 143 3.12 -8.99 7.07
C GLU A 143 1.89 -8.56 6.24
N LEU A 144 1.90 -7.34 5.66
CA LEU A 144 0.84 -6.84 4.80
C LEU A 144 0.81 -7.52 3.42
N GLU A 145 1.97 -7.77 2.80
CA GLU A 145 2.08 -8.55 1.55
C GLU A 145 1.49 -9.95 1.71
N ALA A 146 1.78 -10.62 2.83
CA ALA A 146 1.22 -11.93 3.13
C ALA A 146 -0.31 -11.88 3.29
N ALA A 147 -0.83 -10.85 3.95
CA ALA A 147 -2.28 -10.64 4.10
C ALA A 147 -2.97 -10.34 2.75
N ARG A 148 -2.31 -9.57 1.88
CA ARG A 148 -2.80 -9.27 0.53
C ARG A 148 -2.92 -10.53 -0.31
N ALA A 149 -1.89 -11.38 -0.29
CA ALA A 149 -1.92 -12.67 -0.97
C ALA A 149 -3.07 -13.57 -0.49
N ILE A 150 -3.48 -13.47 0.78
CA ILE A 150 -4.67 -14.17 1.28
C ILE A 150 -5.94 -13.59 0.64
N GLN A 151 -6.12 -12.26 0.63
CA GLN A 151 -7.29 -11.62 0.02
C GLN A 151 -7.43 -11.93 -1.47
N GLU A 152 -6.34 -11.85 -2.23
CA GLU A 152 -6.35 -12.12 -3.67
C GLU A 152 -6.84 -13.56 -3.96
N ASN A 153 -6.51 -14.52 -3.11
CA ASN A 153 -6.95 -15.91 -3.22
C ASN A 153 -8.40 -16.17 -2.76
N LEU A 154 -9.10 -15.19 -2.17
CA LEU A 154 -10.52 -15.33 -1.81
C LEU A 154 -11.45 -15.12 -3.01
N THR A 155 -10.96 -14.46 -4.05
CA THR A 155 -11.76 -14.12 -5.23
C THR A 155 -11.53 -15.16 -6.34
N PRO A 156 -12.53 -15.44 -7.19
CA PRO A 156 -12.41 -16.49 -8.20
C PRO A 156 -11.40 -16.10 -9.30
N GLY A 157 -10.38 -16.94 -9.49
CA GLY A 157 -9.42 -16.77 -10.58
C GLY A 157 -10.02 -17.07 -11.96
N GLN A 158 -9.30 -16.72 -13.03
CA GLN A 158 -9.80 -16.85 -14.42
C GLN A 158 -10.27 -18.28 -14.78
N ALA A 159 -9.59 -19.31 -14.26
CA ALA A 159 -9.98 -20.70 -14.51
C ALA A 159 -11.34 -21.06 -13.90
N GLU A 160 -11.68 -20.47 -12.75
CA GLU A 160 -12.97 -20.65 -12.10
C GLU A 160 -14.07 -19.88 -12.81
N LEU A 161 -13.82 -18.61 -13.18
CA LEU A 161 -14.75 -17.83 -14.00
C LEU A 161 -15.10 -18.55 -15.31
N ASN A 162 -14.11 -19.14 -15.98
CA ASN A 162 -14.32 -19.93 -17.19
C ASN A 162 -15.18 -21.19 -16.94
N ARG A 163 -15.00 -21.86 -15.79
CA ARG A 163 -15.81 -23.03 -15.41
C ARG A 163 -17.26 -22.63 -15.13
N ILE A 164 -17.47 -21.57 -14.35
CA ILE A 164 -18.81 -21.04 -14.05
C ILE A 164 -19.49 -20.64 -15.35
N GLY A 165 -18.84 -19.81 -16.18
CA GLY A 165 -19.40 -19.38 -17.46
C GLY A 165 -19.75 -20.53 -18.41
N ALA A 166 -18.93 -21.59 -18.44
CA ALA A 166 -19.26 -22.79 -19.21
C ALA A 166 -20.50 -23.54 -18.69
N ALA A 167 -20.71 -23.58 -17.36
CA ALA A 167 -21.85 -24.25 -16.74
C ALA A 167 -23.17 -23.46 -16.91
N THR A 168 -23.09 -22.13 -16.85
CA THR A 168 -24.25 -21.23 -16.88
C THR A 168 -24.58 -20.70 -18.27
N GLY A 169 -23.70 -20.91 -19.26
CA GLY A 169 -23.86 -20.36 -20.61
C GLY A 169 -23.54 -18.85 -20.67
N THR A 170 -22.59 -18.40 -19.87
CA THR A 170 -22.14 -17.01 -19.81
C THR A 170 -20.66 -16.86 -20.10
N VAL A 171 -20.25 -15.63 -20.40
CA VAL A 171 -18.87 -15.19 -20.44
C VAL A 171 -18.70 -14.20 -19.29
N ILE A 172 -17.74 -14.46 -18.40
CA ILE A 172 -17.50 -13.66 -17.20
C ILE A 172 -16.06 -13.19 -17.22
N HIS A 173 -15.89 -11.88 -17.05
CA HIS A 173 -14.59 -11.25 -16.88
C HIS A 173 -14.61 -10.37 -15.64
N ALA A 174 -13.47 -10.26 -14.97
CA ALA A 174 -13.31 -9.38 -13.83
C ALA A 174 -11.92 -8.77 -13.83
N HIS A 175 -11.82 -7.59 -13.24
CA HIS A 175 -10.59 -6.90 -12.92
C HIS A 175 -10.73 -6.31 -11.52
N ALA A 176 -9.74 -6.53 -10.66
CA ALA A 176 -9.71 -5.99 -9.32
C ALA A 176 -8.28 -5.53 -9.01
N GLU A 177 -8.16 -4.32 -8.46
CA GLU A 177 -6.91 -3.70 -8.08
C GLU A 177 -7.07 -2.96 -6.76
N THR A 178 -6.22 -3.29 -5.80
CA THR A 178 -6.21 -2.65 -4.48
C THR A 178 -5.44 -1.34 -4.52
N SER A 179 -6.02 -0.27 -3.96
CA SER A 179 -5.41 1.06 -3.83
C SER A 179 -4.30 1.13 -2.79
N SER A 180 -4.40 0.29 -1.75
CA SER A 180 -3.44 0.18 -0.66
C SER A 180 -2.86 -1.24 -0.55
N GLU A 181 -2.17 -1.54 0.54
CA GLU A 181 -1.68 -2.91 0.77
C GLU A 181 -2.83 -3.92 0.93
N LEU A 182 -3.99 -3.48 1.43
CA LEU A 182 -5.17 -4.33 1.64
C LEU A 182 -6.46 -3.60 1.26
N GLY A 183 -7.36 -4.33 0.62
CA GLY A 183 -8.58 -3.76 0.04
C GLY A 183 -9.81 -3.87 0.94
N GLY A 184 -10.69 -2.88 0.82
CA GLY A 184 -12.07 -2.88 1.31
C GLY A 184 -13.05 -3.50 0.31
N ASP A 185 -12.68 -3.58 -0.96
CA ASP A 185 -13.49 -4.23 -1.99
C ASP A 185 -13.53 -5.76 -1.81
N PHE A 186 -14.73 -6.31 -1.93
CA PHE A 186 -14.99 -7.73 -2.07
C PHE A 186 -15.84 -8.00 -3.31
N TRP A 187 -15.41 -8.97 -4.10
CA TRP A 187 -16.27 -9.51 -5.13
C TRP A 187 -16.13 -11.01 -5.25
N SER A 188 -17.23 -11.65 -5.67
CA SER A 188 -17.23 -13.07 -5.97
C SER A 188 -18.34 -13.42 -6.94
N VAL A 189 -18.08 -14.45 -7.73
CA VAL A 189 -19.05 -15.06 -8.65
C VAL A 189 -19.10 -16.56 -8.39
N ARG A 190 -20.30 -17.14 -8.34
CA ARG A 190 -20.51 -18.59 -8.16
C ARG A 190 -21.69 -19.09 -8.99
N ASP A 191 -21.69 -20.39 -9.27
CA ASP A 191 -22.83 -21.11 -9.83
C ASP A 191 -23.81 -21.48 -8.68
N ASP A 192 -25.11 -21.35 -8.90
CA ASP A 192 -26.13 -21.79 -7.95
C ASP A 192 -26.53 -23.27 -8.09
N GLY A 193 -26.04 -23.95 -9.14
CA GLY A 193 -26.36 -25.34 -9.48
C GLY A 193 -27.58 -25.49 -10.39
N ASP A 194 -28.39 -24.44 -10.56
CA ASP A 194 -29.53 -24.40 -11.48
C ASP A 194 -29.16 -23.77 -12.84
N GLY A 195 -27.89 -23.39 -13.00
CA GLY A 195 -27.33 -22.75 -14.19
C GLY A 195 -27.46 -21.23 -14.16
N HIS A 196 -27.64 -20.63 -12.99
CA HIS A 196 -27.58 -19.17 -12.83
C HIS A 196 -26.22 -18.75 -12.27
N VAL A 197 -25.82 -17.52 -12.63
CA VAL A 197 -24.62 -16.89 -12.08
C VAL A 197 -25.05 -16.03 -10.88
N VAL A 198 -24.54 -16.33 -9.69
CA VAL A 198 -24.69 -15.48 -8.51
C VAL A 198 -23.47 -14.60 -8.38
N VAL A 199 -23.68 -13.30 -8.26
CA VAL A 199 -22.63 -12.29 -8.10
C VAL A 199 -22.88 -11.49 -6.83
N LEU A 200 -21.80 -11.24 -6.09
CA LEU A 200 -21.77 -10.27 -5.00
C LEU A 200 -20.60 -9.33 -5.26
N LEU A 201 -20.87 -8.04 -5.26
CA LEU A 201 -19.88 -6.96 -5.24
C LEU A 201 -20.17 -6.13 -4.00
N ALA A 202 -19.16 -5.84 -3.19
CA ALA A 202 -19.30 -5.05 -1.99
C ALA A 202 -18.05 -4.22 -1.76
N ASP A 203 -18.22 -3.05 -1.17
CA ASP A 203 -17.13 -2.18 -0.76
C ASP A 203 -17.34 -1.76 0.69
N PHE A 204 -16.35 -2.00 1.55
CA PHE A 204 -16.39 -1.58 2.94
C PHE A 204 -15.84 -0.18 3.09
N ALA A 205 -16.57 0.69 3.79
CA ALA A 205 -16.15 2.07 4.00
C ALA A 205 -14.72 2.19 4.57
N GLY A 206 -13.84 2.85 3.82
CA GLY A 206 -12.44 3.11 4.13
C GLY A 206 -11.48 2.01 3.65
N HIS A 207 -10.17 2.22 3.80
CA HIS A 207 -9.14 1.29 3.32
C HIS A 207 -8.22 0.76 4.45
N GLY A 208 -7.53 -0.36 4.18
CA GLY A 208 -6.55 -0.95 5.10
C GLY A 208 -7.06 -2.17 5.90
N VAL A 209 -6.44 -2.46 7.04
CA VAL A 209 -6.59 -3.75 7.74
C VAL A 209 -8.03 -4.03 8.21
N ALA A 210 -8.75 -3.02 8.70
CA ALA A 210 -10.09 -3.22 9.25
C ALA A 210 -11.13 -3.61 8.16
N PRO A 211 -11.29 -2.82 7.08
CA PRO A 211 -12.10 -3.22 5.92
C PRO A 211 -11.69 -4.58 5.36
N ALA A 212 -10.38 -4.83 5.25
CA ALA A 212 -9.86 -6.10 4.75
C ALA A 212 -10.26 -7.33 5.57
N LEU A 213 -10.29 -7.21 6.91
CA LEU A 213 -10.82 -8.28 7.77
C LEU A 213 -12.32 -8.50 7.56
N ASN A 214 -13.06 -7.44 7.24
CA ASN A 214 -14.49 -7.56 6.94
C ASN A 214 -14.74 -8.21 5.57
N VAL A 215 -13.86 -7.99 4.59
CA VAL A 215 -13.85 -8.73 3.32
C VAL A 215 -13.75 -10.25 3.57
N ILE A 216 -12.83 -10.69 4.44
CA ILE A 216 -12.68 -12.12 4.80
C ILE A 216 -13.95 -12.68 5.47
N ARG A 217 -14.57 -11.88 6.35
CA ARG A 217 -15.83 -12.25 7.03
C ARG A 217 -16.96 -12.38 6.01
N LEU A 218 -17.11 -11.39 5.13
CA LEU A 218 -18.13 -11.37 4.09
C LEU A 218 -17.97 -12.54 3.13
N HIS A 219 -16.75 -12.85 2.69
CA HIS A 219 -16.47 -14.05 1.89
C HIS A 219 -16.99 -15.32 2.59
N THR A 220 -16.72 -15.48 3.89
CA THR A 220 -17.18 -16.64 4.68
C THR A 220 -18.71 -16.68 4.79
N LEU A 221 -19.35 -15.54 5.01
CA LEU A 221 -20.81 -15.45 5.09
C LEU A 221 -21.47 -15.74 3.75
N PHE A 222 -20.93 -15.18 2.66
CA PHE A 222 -21.43 -15.39 1.30
C PHE A 222 -21.41 -16.87 0.90
N GLY A 223 -20.36 -17.61 1.29
CA GLY A 223 -20.29 -19.06 1.08
C GLY A 223 -21.32 -19.88 1.86
N ARG A 224 -21.97 -19.31 2.89
CA ARG A 224 -23.04 -19.97 3.68
C ARG A 224 -24.44 -19.64 3.18
N ILE A 225 -24.61 -18.61 2.35
CA ILE A 225 -25.92 -18.26 1.79
C ILE A 225 -26.32 -19.34 0.80
N GLY A 226 -27.56 -19.81 0.93
CA GLY A 226 -28.15 -20.77 0.00
C GLY A 226 -28.11 -20.24 -1.43
N ALA A 227 -27.69 -21.11 -2.34
CA ALA A 227 -27.57 -20.78 -3.75
C ALA A 227 -28.88 -20.30 -4.41
N ALA A 228 -30.03 -20.80 -3.96
CA ALA A 228 -31.36 -20.49 -4.46
C ALA A 228 -32.09 -19.35 -3.70
N SER A 229 -31.43 -18.66 -2.76
CA SER A 229 -32.06 -17.56 -2.01
C SER A 229 -32.35 -16.37 -2.91
N ALA A 230 -33.53 -15.76 -2.78
CA ALA A 230 -33.84 -14.53 -3.50
C ALA A 230 -32.87 -13.41 -3.08
N PRO A 231 -32.54 -12.44 -3.97
CA PRO A 231 -31.56 -11.39 -3.66
C PRO A 231 -31.83 -10.64 -2.36
N HIS A 232 -33.08 -10.27 -2.07
CA HIS A 232 -33.43 -9.60 -0.82
C HIS A 232 -33.21 -10.48 0.42
N GLU A 233 -33.58 -11.77 0.36
CA GLU A 233 -33.40 -12.70 1.48
C GLU A 233 -31.90 -12.91 1.78
N ALA A 234 -31.08 -13.03 0.73
CA ALA A 234 -29.63 -13.12 0.85
C ALA A 234 -29.04 -11.87 1.51
N MET A 235 -29.49 -10.68 1.09
CA MET A 235 -29.03 -9.41 1.66
C MET A 235 -29.47 -9.22 3.11
N VAL A 236 -30.70 -9.59 3.48
CA VAL A 236 -31.17 -9.57 4.89
C VAL A 236 -30.32 -10.51 5.75
N ALA A 237 -30.03 -11.72 5.26
CA ALA A 237 -29.21 -12.69 5.98
C ALA A 237 -27.76 -12.19 6.17
N LEU A 238 -27.16 -11.61 5.12
CA LEU A 238 -25.84 -10.98 5.21
C LEU A 238 -25.83 -9.81 6.19
N ASN A 239 -26.85 -8.95 6.12
CA ASN A 239 -26.96 -7.77 6.97
C ASN A 239 -27.00 -8.15 8.45
N ALA A 240 -27.84 -9.12 8.82
CA ALA A 240 -27.98 -9.57 10.20
C ALA A 240 -26.66 -10.10 10.78
N GLU A 241 -25.95 -10.94 10.02
CA GLU A 241 -24.67 -11.51 10.44
C GLU A 241 -23.56 -10.43 10.49
N LEU A 242 -23.49 -9.56 9.48
CA LEU A 242 -22.52 -8.46 9.45
C LEU A 242 -22.78 -7.46 10.57
N LYS A 243 -24.03 -7.07 10.82
CA LYS A 243 -24.37 -6.10 11.87
C LYS A 243 -23.94 -6.57 13.26
N ALA A 244 -24.02 -7.87 13.52
CA ALA A 244 -23.57 -8.47 14.78
C ALA A 244 -22.02 -8.46 14.92
N LEU A 245 -21.29 -8.43 13.81
CA LEU A 245 -19.83 -8.53 13.76
C LEU A 245 -19.11 -7.18 13.57
N LEU A 246 -19.76 -6.22 12.92
CA LEU A 246 -19.18 -4.93 12.55
C LEU A 246 -19.19 -3.95 13.74
N PRO A 247 -18.06 -3.28 14.02
CA PRO A 247 -18.02 -2.15 14.94
C PRO A 247 -18.95 -1.00 14.52
N VAL A 248 -19.32 -0.15 15.48
CA VAL A 248 -20.08 1.08 15.21
C VAL A 248 -19.31 1.95 14.20
N GLY A 249 -19.99 2.35 13.13
CA GLY A 249 -19.43 3.19 12.07
C GLY A 249 -18.85 2.42 10.88
N GLN A 250 -18.82 1.07 10.92
CA GLN A 250 -18.46 0.25 9.76
C GLN A 250 -19.70 -0.34 9.09
N TYR A 251 -19.73 -0.26 7.77
CA TYR A 251 -20.76 -0.81 6.89
C TYR A 251 -20.16 -1.00 5.50
N ALA A 252 -20.88 -1.70 4.63
CA ALA A 252 -20.50 -1.87 3.24
C ALA A 252 -21.57 -1.33 2.30
N THR A 253 -21.16 -0.80 1.15
CA THR A 253 -22.01 -0.80 -0.02
C THR A 253 -22.00 -2.21 -0.62
N ALA A 254 -23.11 -2.68 -1.20
CA ALA A 254 -23.14 -4.01 -1.79
C ALA A 254 -24.25 -4.20 -2.82
N LEU A 255 -23.96 -5.00 -3.84
CA LEU A 255 -24.91 -5.48 -4.82
C LEU A 255 -24.85 -7.00 -4.86
N TYR A 256 -25.98 -7.64 -4.55
CA TYR A 256 -26.16 -9.08 -4.73
C TYR A 256 -27.08 -9.30 -5.93
N GLY A 257 -26.68 -10.17 -6.86
CA GLY A 257 -27.43 -10.43 -8.08
C GLY A 257 -27.41 -11.89 -8.50
N ILE A 258 -28.46 -12.30 -9.19
CA ILE A 258 -28.62 -13.62 -9.81
C ILE A 258 -28.94 -13.40 -11.29
N PHE A 259 -28.09 -13.92 -12.15
CA PHE A 259 -28.23 -13.83 -13.59
C PHE A 259 -28.66 -15.18 -14.20
N ASP A 260 -29.87 -15.22 -14.74
CA ASP A 260 -30.42 -16.33 -15.52
C ASP A 260 -30.18 -16.06 -17.00
N ALA A 261 -29.08 -16.61 -17.53
CA ALA A 261 -28.70 -16.46 -18.93
C ALA A 261 -29.63 -17.19 -19.92
N ARG A 262 -30.45 -18.14 -19.45
CA ARG A 262 -31.41 -18.84 -20.33
C ARG A 262 -32.62 -17.95 -20.59
N ARG A 263 -33.13 -17.32 -19.54
CA ARG A 263 -34.25 -16.36 -19.64
C ARG A 263 -33.81 -14.96 -20.03
N GLY A 264 -32.53 -14.63 -19.88
CA GLY A 264 -32.03 -13.28 -20.12
C GLY A 264 -32.48 -12.32 -19.03
N ARG A 265 -32.33 -12.71 -17.76
CA ARG A 265 -32.90 -11.96 -16.63
C ARG A 265 -31.91 -11.81 -15.50
N PHE A 266 -31.72 -10.59 -15.02
CA PHE A 266 -30.89 -10.29 -13.86
C PHE A 266 -31.77 -9.81 -12.71
N SER A 267 -31.83 -10.56 -11.62
CA SER A 267 -32.54 -10.20 -10.40
C SER A 267 -31.54 -9.82 -9.32
N PHE A 268 -31.68 -8.64 -8.72
CA PHE A 268 -30.68 -8.08 -7.80
C PHE A 268 -31.30 -7.32 -6.64
N ALA A 269 -30.51 -7.10 -5.60
CA ALA A 269 -30.80 -6.20 -4.50
C ALA A 269 -29.54 -5.38 -4.17
N GLY A 270 -29.71 -4.06 -4.00
CA GLY A 270 -28.64 -3.13 -3.67
C GLY A 270 -28.66 -2.70 -2.21
N ALA A 271 -27.50 -2.31 -1.70
CA ALA A 271 -27.27 -1.74 -0.38
C ALA A 271 -26.34 -0.55 -0.55
N ALA A 272 -26.88 0.63 -0.81
CA ALA A 272 -26.13 1.84 -1.15
C ALA A 272 -25.05 1.61 -2.24
N ALA A 273 -25.29 0.67 -3.16
CA ALA A 273 -24.32 0.32 -4.19
C ALA A 273 -24.30 1.38 -5.31
N PRO A 274 -23.15 1.57 -5.98
CA PRO A 274 -23.12 2.36 -7.19
C PRO A 274 -24.06 1.77 -8.25
N PRO A 275 -24.61 2.60 -9.15
CA PRO A 275 -25.35 2.12 -10.29
C PRO A 275 -24.50 1.16 -11.13
N PHE A 276 -25.14 0.18 -11.75
CA PHE A 276 -24.47 -0.72 -12.68
C PHE A 276 -25.00 -0.53 -14.10
N TRP A 277 -24.30 -1.07 -15.09
CA TRP A 277 -24.57 -0.79 -16.50
C TRP A 277 -25.02 -2.03 -17.28
N ILE A 278 -25.89 -1.80 -18.24
CA ILE A 278 -26.23 -2.76 -19.30
C ILE A 278 -25.83 -2.12 -20.62
N VAL A 279 -24.92 -2.77 -21.34
CA VAL A 279 -24.44 -2.33 -22.66
C VAL A 279 -25.08 -3.21 -23.72
N GLU A 280 -25.90 -2.62 -24.59
CA GLU A 280 -26.62 -3.33 -25.65
C GLU A 280 -26.85 -2.41 -26.85
N ASN A 281 -26.71 -2.93 -28.08
CA ASN A 281 -27.03 -2.20 -29.31
C ASN A 281 -26.34 -0.82 -29.44
N GLY A 282 -25.11 -0.69 -28.94
CA GLY A 282 -24.35 0.57 -28.95
C GLY A 282 -24.86 1.62 -27.97
N GLN A 283 -25.62 1.21 -26.96
CA GLN A 283 -26.09 2.06 -25.87
C GLN A 283 -25.69 1.46 -24.52
N ALA A 284 -25.27 2.31 -23.58
CA ALA A 284 -25.07 1.93 -22.19
C ALA A 284 -26.18 2.55 -21.35
N ARG A 285 -26.91 1.73 -20.60
CA ARG A 285 -27.98 2.15 -19.69
C ARG A 285 -27.59 1.78 -18.27
N TYR A 286 -27.56 2.75 -17.36
CA TYR A 286 -27.35 2.46 -15.94
C TYR A 286 -28.65 2.05 -15.26
N ILE A 287 -28.50 1.29 -14.18
CA ILE A 287 -29.56 0.78 -13.31
C ILE A 287 -29.19 1.15 -11.88
N GLU A 288 -30.08 1.87 -11.20
CA GLU A 288 -29.90 2.18 -9.79
C GLU A 288 -30.07 0.94 -8.93
N ALA A 289 -29.18 0.76 -7.95
CA ALA A 289 -29.23 -0.31 -6.98
C ALA A 289 -29.33 0.27 -5.56
N SER A 290 -30.52 0.81 -5.26
CA SER A 290 -30.81 1.49 -4.00
C SER A 290 -31.07 0.52 -2.85
N GLY A 291 -30.73 0.95 -1.64
CA GLY A 291 -31.01 0.24 -0.39
C GLY A 291 -30.18 0.78 0.77
N PRO A 292 -30.50 0.42 2.02
CA PRO A 292 -29.68 0.80 3.17
C PRO A 292 -28.30 0.12 3.12
N PRO A 293 -27.20 0.77 3.56
CA PRO A 293 -25.89 0.15 3.60
C PRO A 293 -25.87 -1.16 4.40
N LEU A 294 -25.12 -2.13 3.90
CA LEU A 294 -25.05 -3.47 4.46
C LEU A 294 -24.31 -3.47 5.80
N GLY A 295 -24.94 -4.02 6.84
CA GLY A 295 -24.40 -4.08 8.20
C GLY A 295 -24.52 -2.78 9.00
N ALA A 296 -25.14 -1.73 8.44
CA ALA A 296 -25.33 -0.46 9.14
C ALA A 296 -26.50 -0.51 10.14
N PHE A 297 -27.64 -1.08 9.72
CA PHE A 297 -28.90 -1.10 10.47
C PHE A 297 -29.34 -2.53 10.78
N GLU A 298 -29.90 -2.77 11.95
CA GLU A 298 -30.38 -4.11 12.34
C GLU A 298 -31.64 -4.50 11.55
N ASP A 299 -32.59 -3.57 11.44
CA ASP A 299 -33.87 -3.75 10.73
C ASP A 299 -33.80 -3.33 9.25
N ALA A 300 -32.64 -3.53 8.59
CA ALA A 300 -32.47 -3.11 7.20
C ALA A 300 -33.31 -4.00 6.26
N GLU A 301 -34.14 -3.37 5.43
CA GLU A 301 -34.94 -4.03 4.39
C GLU A 301 -34.31 -3.82 3.01
N TYR A 302 -34.34 -4.88 2.20
CA TYR A 302 -33.81 -4.88 0.84
C TYR A 302 -34.89 -5.28 -0.15
N GLU A 303 -34.92 -4.66 -1.32
CA GLU A 303 -35.90 -4.96 -2.37
C GLU A 303 -35.23 -5.72 -3.52
N THR A 304 -35.88 -6.77 -4.01
CA THR A 304 -35.45 -7.45 -5.23
C THR A 304 -36.03 -6.73 -6.44
N GLN A 305 -35.15 -6.20 -7.27
CA GLN A 305 -35.48 -5.68 -8.59
C GLN A 305 -35.07 -6.68 -9.65
N THR A 306 -35.64 -6.55 -10.84
CA THR A 306 -35.36 -7.46 -11.96
C THR A 306 -35.37 -6.71 -13.27
N VAL A 307 -34.34 -6.95 -14.07
CA VAL A 307 -34.15 -6.35 -15.40
C VAL A 307 -33.93 -7.44 -16.44
N GLU A 308 -34.41 -7.17 -17.64
CA GLU A 308 -34.18 -8.03 -18.80
C GLU A 308 -32.82 -7.70 -19.43
N ILE A 309 -32.11 -8.74 -19.85
CA ILE A 309 -30.79 -8.72 -20.47
C ILE A 309 -30.93 -9.45 -21.81
N GLY A 310 -30.88 -8.69 -22.89
CA GLY A 310 -31.00 -9.25 -24.22
C GLY A 310 -29.83 -10.16 -24.61
N PRO A 311 -29.93 -10.85 -25.76
CA PRO A 311 -28.95 -11.85 -26.18
C PRO A 311 -27.55 -11.26 -26.40
N ASP A 312 -27.46 -10.02 -26.90
CA ASP A 312 -26.21 -9.32 -27.20
C ASP A 312 -25.83 -8.30 -26.11
N ALA A 313 -26.54 -8.32 -24.97
CA ALA A 313 -26.31 -7.39 -23.88
C ALA A 313 -25.19 -7.87 -22.94
N GLN A 314 -24.41 -6.92 -22.45
CA GLN A 314 -23.37 -7.13 -21.45
C GLN A 314 -23.73 -6.39 -20.16
N LEU A 315 -23.81 -7.12 -19.06
CA LEU A 315 -23.93 -6.58 -17.71
C LEU A 315 -22.54 -6.15 -17.23
N PHE A 316 -22.43 -4.96 -16.65
CA PHE A 316 -21.19 -4.41 -16.12
C PHE A 316 -21.42 -3.82 -14.72
N LEU A 317 -20.73 -4.39 -13.73
CA LEU A 317 -20.74 -3.97 -12.32
C LEU A 317 -19.38 -3.34 -11.99
N HIS A 318 -19.35 -2.33 -11.14
CA HIS A 318 -18.10 -1.69 -10.70
C HIS A 318 -18.19 -1.17 -9.27
N SER A 319 -17.05 -1.04 -8.59
CA SER A 319 -16.91 -0.23 -7.37
C SER A 319 -16.89 1.26 -7.73
N ASP A 320 -16.95 2.13 -6.75
CA ASP A 320 -17.02 3.59 -6.92
C ASP A 320 -15.73 4.22 -7.46
N ALA A 321 -14.56 3.60 -7.24
CA ALA A 321 -13.25 4.13 -7.65
C ALA A 321 -13.18 4.56 -9.13
N LEU A 322 -13.87 3.85 -10.03
CA LEU A 322 -13.90 4.20 -11.46
C LEU A 322 -14.56 5.56 -11.71
N MET A 323 -15.58 5.90 -10.94
CA MET A 323 -16.40 7.11 -11.09
C MET A 323 -15.92 8.26 -10.20
N GLU A 324 -15.40 7.95 -9.00
CA GLU A 324 -15.01 8.96 -8.00
C GLU A 324 -13.56 9.42 -8.13
N SER A 325 -12.75 8.75 -8.96
CA SER A 325 -11.36 9.15 -9.17
C SER A 325 -11.24 10.45 -9.96
N GLN A 326 -10.40 11.36 -9.46
CA GLN A 326 -10.22 12.71 -10.02
C GLN A 326 -8.78 12.99 -10.42
N VAL A 327 -8.61 13.75 -11.51
CA VAL A 327 -7.34 14.35 -11.93
C VAL A 327 -7.54 15.86 -12.06
N ASP A 328 -6.69 16.64 -11.38
CA ASP A 328 -6.77 18.11 -11.35
C ASP A 328 -8.16 18.67 -10.95
N GLY A 329 -8.90 17.92 -10.13
CA GLY A 329 -10.24 18.30 -9.64
C GLY A 329 -11.38 18.01 -10.62
N ALA A 330 -11.15 17.25 -11.68
CA ALA A 330 -12.17 16.73 -12.59
C ALA A 330 -12.24 15.20 -12.53
N ASP A 331 -13.45 14.65 -12.57
CA ASP A 331 -13.68 13.20 -12.58
C ASP A 331 -13.08 12.57 -13.86
N ILE A 332 -12.37 11.46 -13.70
CA ILE A 332 -11.73 10.74 -14.82
C ILE A 332 -12.78 10.11 -15.73
N ALA A 333 -13.80 9.50 -15.12
CA ALA A 333 -14.87 8.82 -15.81
C ALA A 333 -16.20 9.13 -15.10
N ASP A 334 -16.68 10.36 -15.27
CA ASP A 334 -18.06 10.67 -14.92
C ASP A 334 -19.06 9.75 -15.65
N GLU A 335 -20.32 9.81 -15.26
CA GLU A 335 -21.37 8.95 -15.82
C GLU A 335 -21.41 8.95 -17.37
N GLN A 336 -21.22 10.11 -18.00
CA GLN A 336 -21.31 10.25 -19.46
C GLN A 336 -20.06 9.68 -20.14
N ILE A 337 -18.89 9.95 -19.55
CA ILE A 337 -17.60 9.45 -20.03
C ILE A 337 -17.56 7.92 -19.91
N LEU A 338 -17.96 7.37 -18.76
CA LEU A 338 -18.00 5.93 -18.55
C LEU A 338 -18.97 5.25 -19.51
N ALA A 339 -20.17 5.80 -19.71
CA ALA A 339 -21.12 5.28 -20.69
C ALA A 339 -20.53 5.21 -22.11
N ALA A 340 -19.79 6.25 -22.52
CA ALA A 340 -19.12 6.26 -23.81
C ALA A 340 -18.03 5.18 -23.90
N TRP A 341 -17.21 5.03 -22.85
CA TRP A 341 -16.15 4.01 -22.82
C TRP A 341 -16.73 2.60 -22.89
N LEU A 342 -17.80 2.34 -22.15
CA LEU A 342 -18.50 1.06 -22.16
C LEU A 342 -18.98 0.68 -23.57
N VAL A 343 -19.53 1.63 -24.32
CA VAL A 343 -19.99 1.41 -25.70
C VAL A 343 -18.81 1.20 -26.66
N GLU A 344 -17.76 2.01 -26.55
CA GLU A 344 -16.56 1.91 -27.40
C GLU A 344 -15.84 0.57 -27.22
N ASP A 345 -15.77 0.08 -25.98
CA ASP A 345 -14.98 -1.08 -25.59
C ASP A 345 -15.82 -2.37 -25.44
N ALA A 346 -17.14 -2.34 -25.67
CA ALA A 346 -18.04 -3.51 -25.56
C ALA A 346 -17.61 -4.74 -26.38
N GLY A 347 -16.94 -4.50 -27.53
CA GLY A 347 -16.41 -5.55 -28.39
C GLY A 347 -15.00 -6.02 -28.04
N SER A 348 -14.36 -5.39 -27.05
CA SER A 348 -13.11 -5.89 -26.50
C SER A 348 -13.42 -7.18 -25.75
N GLY A 349 -12.75 -8.29 -26.06
CA GLY A 349 -13.03 -9.55 -25.34
C GLY A 349 -12.93 -9.38 -23.82
N SER A 350 -12.07 -8.45 -23.41
CA SER A 350 -11.72 -7.92 -22.10
C SER A 350 -12.43 -6.68 -21.51
N LEU A 351 -13.76 -6.48 -21.46
CA LEU A 351 -14.32 -5.15 -21.07
C LEU A 351 -13.71 -4.56 -19.76
N PRO A 352 -13.67 -5.27 -18.61
CA PRO A 352 -13.02 -4.76 -17.40
C PRO A 352 -11.53 -4.43 -17.60
N GLN A 353 -10.78 -5.27 -18.31
CA GLN A 353 -9.36 -5.06 -18.59
C GLN A 353 -9.12 -3.88 -19.55
N ALA A 354 -9.99 -3.68 -20.54
CA ALA A 354 -9.90 -2.57 -21.48
C ALA A 354 -10.13 -1.23 -20.76
N LEU A 355 -11.15 -1.17 -19.89
CA LEU A 355 -11.43 0.00 -19.07
C LEU A 355 -10.33 0.27 -18.05
N ALA A 356 -9.78 -0.76 -17.38
CA ALA A 356 -8.63 -0.60 -16.49
C ALA A 356 -7.43 0.00 -17.22
N ALA A 357 -7.09 -0.52 -18.41
CA ALA A 357 -5.99 0.01 -19.21
C ALA A 357 -6.24 1.46 -19.68
N ARG A 358 -7.50 1.84 -19.91
CA ARG A 358 -7.88 3.21 -20.24
C ARG A 358 -7.77 4.15 -19.04
N PHE A 359 -8.29 3.72 -17.90
CA PHE A 359 -8.23 4.44 -16.63
C PHE A 359 -6.78 4.75 -16.21
N HIS A 360 -5.89 3.75 -16.26
CA HIS A 360 -4.46 3.91 -15.95
C HIS A 360 -3.68 4.81 -16.91
N ARG A 361 -4.16 5.02 -18.14
CA ARG A 361 -3.53 6.00 -19.05
C ARG A 361 -3.82 7.45 -18.65
N LEU A 362 -4.89 7.66 -17.88
CA LEU A 362 -5.35 8.98 -17.46
C LEU A 362 -4.94 9.31 -16.02
N LEU A 363 -4.79 8.28 -15.17
CA LEU A 363 -4.43 8.44 -13.77
C LEU A 363 -2.89 8.52 -13.57
N PRO A 364 -2.36 9.55 -12.90
CA PRO A 364 -0.94 9.65 -12.58
C PRO A 364 -0.59 8.91 -11.27
N GLY A 365 -0.59 7.57 -11.29
CA GLY A 365 -0.22 6.75 -10.14
C GLY A 365 -1.20 5.62 -9.84
N PRO A 366 -1.11 4.98 -8.66
CA PRO A 366 -2.09 3.97 -8.23
C PRO A 366 -3.47 4.61 -7.97
N PRO A 367 -4.57 3.83 -8.09
CA PRO A 367 -5.91 4.33 -7.86
C PRO A 367 -6.08 4.86 -6.43
N PRO A 368 -6.88 5.92 -6.23
CA PRO A 368 -7.11 6.51 -4.91
C PRO A 368 -7.96 5.60 -4.00
N ASP A 369 -8.77 4.73 -4.60
CA ASP A 369 -9.57 3.70 -3.92
C ASP A 369 -9.59 2.39 -4.73
N ASP A 370 -10.11 1.31 -4.14
CA ASP A 370 -10.08 -0.01 -4.76
C ASP A 370 -10.90 -0.07 -6.06
N LEU A 371 -10.25 -0.52 -7.13
CA LEU A 371 -10.84 -0.58 -8.46
C LEU A 371 -11.29 -2.02 -8.76
N THR A 372 -12.60 -2.27 -8.62
CA THR A 372 -13.21 -3.56 -8.97
C THR A 372 -14.22 -3.38 -10.10
N MET A 373 -14.14 -4.26 -11.10
CA MET A 373 -15.04 -4.29 -12.25
C MET A 373 -15.35 -5.74 -12.64
N ILE A 374 -16.61 -6.03 -12.93
CA ILE A 374 -17.08 -7.35 -13.35
C ILE A 374 -17.97 -7.18 -14.58
N SER A 375 -17.74 -7.96 -15.62
CA SER A 375 -18.64 -8.05 -16.76
C SER A 375 -19.17 -9.47 -16.95
N ILE A 376 -20.46 -9.57 -17.26
CA ILE A 376 -21.17 -10.82 -17.50
C ILE A 376 -21.99 -10.66 -18.77
N ALA A 377 -21.74 -11.54 -19.75
CA ALA A 377 -22.48 -11.59 -21.01
C ALA A 377 -23.01 -13.01 -21.26
N ARG A 378 -24.03 -13.13 -22.11
CA ARG A 378 -24.52 -14.43 -22.58
C ARG A 378 -23.54 -15.00 -23.62
N ARG A 379 -23.46 -16.32 -23.69
CA ARG A 379 -22.59 -17.01 -24.65
C ARG A 379 -23.27 -17.31 -25.97
#